data_AF-A0A395HW36-F1
#
_entry.id   AF-A0A395HW36-F1
#
_cell.length_a   1.000
_cell.length_b   1.000
_cell.length_c   1.000
_cell.angle_alpha   90.00
_cell.angle_beta   90.00
_cell.angle_gamma   90.00
#
_symmetry.space_group_name_H-M   'P 1'
#
loop_
_entity.id
_entity.type
_entity.pdbx_description
1 polymer ?
#
loop_
_entity_poly.entity_id
_entity_poly.type
_entity_poly.pdbx_seq_one_letter_code
_entity_poly.pdbx_strand_id
1 'polypeptide(L)'
;MPRRHRPQPSTPPDLPPIPEGAYKQDYYLAPDTVYYVMDKDSIDWRRGTISEMTRSTVEHLVVDEETQEIVYVLVQYIRRRAEWD
;
A
#
# COMPACT_ATOMS: atom_id res chain seq x y z
N MET A 1 28.07 9.95 -3.57
CA MET A 1 27.08 10.15 -2.50
C MET A 1 26.07 9.01 -2.59
N PRO A 2 25.92 8.12 -1.60
CA PRO A 2 24.80 7.20 -1.60
C PRO A 2 23.53 8.06 -1.58
N ARG A 3 22.64 7.85 -2.56
CA ARG A 3 21.33 8.52 -2.56
C ARG A 3 20.65 8.11 -1.27
N ARG A 4 20.57 9.01 -0.28
CA ARG A 4 19.72 8.82 0.89
C ARG A 4 18.33 8.52 0.35
N HIS A 5 17.91 7.26 0.43
CA HIS A 5 16.54 6.90 0.16
C HIS A 5 15.69 7.80 1.06
N ARG A 6 14.84 8.63 0.45
CA ARG A 6 13.91 9.43 1.24
C ARG A 6 13.04 8.44 2.01
N PRO A 7 12.97 8.54 3.35
CA PRO A 7 12.07 7.69 4.11
C PRO A 7 10.64 7.88 3.58
N GLN A 8 9.88 6.80 3.51
CA GLN A 8 8.48 6.89 3.09
C GLN A 8 7.72 7.85 4.03
N PRO A 9 6.72 8.59 3.51
CA PRO A 9 5.87 9.43 4.34
C PRO A 9 5.23 8.62 5.47
N SER A 10 5.16 9.19 6.68
CA SER A 10 4.56 8.55 7.86
C SER A 10 3.10 8.17 7.63
N THR A 11 2.63 7.17 8.39
CA THR A 11 1.23 6.78 8.40
C THR A 11 0.36 7.95 8.90
N PRO A 12 -0.67 8.36 8.14
CA PRO A 12 -1.64 9.35 8.61
C PRO A 12 -2.40 8.81 9.84
N PRO A 13 -2.72 9.68 10.82
CA PRO A 13 -3.41 9.26 12.03
C PRO A 13 -4.88 8.89 11.79
N ASP A 14 -5.48 9.39 10.71
CA ASP A 14 -6.92 9.29 10.42
C ASP A 14 -7.31 8.03 9.63
N LEU A 15 -6.44 7.02 9.57
CA LEU A 15 -6.75 5.79 8.84
C LEU A 15 -7.67 4.86 9.63
N PRO A 16 -8.51 4.06 8.94
CA PRO A 16 -9.28 3.03 9.60
C PRO A 16 -8.37 2.04 10.34
N PRO A 17 -8.88 1.37 11.39
CA PRO A 17 -8.12 0.37 12.14
C PRO A 17 -7.38 -0.59 11.23
N ILE A 18 -6.07 -0.72 11.44
CA ILE A 18 -5.21 -1.55 10.60
C ILE A 18 -5.68 -3.01 10.71
N PRO A 19 -5.89 -3.73 9.58
CA PRO A 19 -6.28 -5.13 9.62
C PRO A 19 -5.26 -6.00 10.37
N GLU A 20 -5.73 -7.08 11.00
CA GLU A 20 -4.85 -7.96 11.77
C GLU A 20 -3.71 -8.52 10.91
N GLY A 21 -2.48 -8.49 11.43
CA GLY A 21 -1.29 -8.93 10.71
C GLY A 21 -0.82 -7.98 9.61
N ALA A 22 -1.55 -6.90 9.30
CA ALA A 22 -1.13 -5.92 8.31
C ALA A 22 -0.08 -4.97 8.89
N TYR A 23 1.01 -4.74 8.16
CA TYR A 23 2.10 -3.89 8.61
C TYR A 23 2.61 -2.97 7.51
N LYS A 24 3.27 -1.89 7.91
CA LYS A 24 3.90 -0.97 6.96
C LYS A 24 5.31 -1.45 6.63
N GLN A 25 5.63 -1.47 5.34
CA GLN A 25 6.96 -1.85 4.84
C GLN A 25 7.71 -0.62 4.31
N ASP A 26 9.04 -0.63 4.42
CA ASP A 26 9.88 0.45 3.89
C ASP A 26 9.82 0.56 2.36
N TYR A 27 9.54 -0.55 1.67
CA TYR A 27 9.35 -0.65 0.23
C TYR A 27 8.36 -1.76 -0.08
N TYR A 28 7.43 -1.50 -1.00
CA TYR A 28 6.55 -2.51 -1.58
C TYR A 28 7.01 -2.83 -2.99
N LEU A 29 7.05 -4.12 -3.34
CA LEU A 29 7.47 -4.63 -4.63
C LEU A 29 6.35 -5.47 -5.24
N ALA A 30 6.28 -5.55 -6.57
CA ALA A 30 5.39 -6.52 -7.18
C ALA A 30 5.97 -7.95 -7.00
N PRO A 31 5.16 -9.00 -6.77
CA PRO A 31 3.70 -9.01 -6.61
C PRO A 31 3.25 -9.05 -5.13
N ASP A 32 3.60 -8.04 -4.33
CA ASP A 32 3.19 -7.96 -2.92
C ASP A 32 1.66 -7.82 -2.78
N THR A 33 1.03 -8.74 -2.05
CA THR A 33 -0.33 -8.62 -1.54
C THR A 33 -0.42 -7.59 -0.42
N VAL A 34 -1.36 -6.66 -0.54
CA VAL A 34 -1.49 -5.50 0.33
C VAL A 34 -2.94 -5.24 0.71
N TYR A 35 -3.13 -4.63 1.88
CA TYR A 35 -4.30 -3.84 2.16
C TYR A 35 -4.03 -2.40 1.76
N TYR A 36 -5.02 -1.73 1.20
CA TYR A 36 -4.92 -0.32 0.88
C TYR A 36 -6.23 0.42 1.14
N VAL A 37 -6.13 1.73 1.37
CA VAL A 37 -7.28 2.65 1.32
C VAL A 37 -7.08 3.64 0.18
N MET A 38 -8.18 4.07 -0.45
CA MET A 38 -8.12 4.95 -1.63
C MET A 38 -7.64 6.35 -1.24
N ASP A 39 -8.10 6.83 -0.09
CA ASP A 39 -7.82 8.16 0.44
C ASP A 39 -7.95 8.19 1.97
N LYS A 40 -7.71 9.37 2.54
CA LYS A 40 -7.82 9.62 3.99
C LYS A 40 -9.25 9.48 4.54
N ASP A 41 -10.26 9.57 3.68
CA ASP A 41 -11.68 9.58 4.03
C ASP A 41 -12.32 8.19 3.87
N SER A 42 -11.54 7.22 3.38
CA SER A 42 -11.94 5.83 3.23
C SER A 42 -12.16 5.17 4.59
N ILE A 43 -13.32 4.54 4.75
CA ILE A 43 -13.74 3.87 5.98
C ILE A 43 -13.23 2.44 6.11
N ASP A 44 -12.84 1.81 5.00
CA ASP A 44 -12.51 0.38 4.94
C ASP A 44 -11.23 0.12 4.14
N TRP A 45 -10.47 -0.87 4.59
CA TRP A 45 -9.31 -1.40 3.88
C TRP A 45 -9.75 -2.36 2.78
N ARG A 46 -9.25 -2.14 1.56
CA ARG A 46 -9.43 -3.04 0.42
C ARG A 46 -8.23 -3.94 0.23
N ARG A 47 -8.42 -5.06 -0.44
CA ARG A 47 -7.35 -5.99 -0.78
C ARG A 47 -6.89 -5.76 -2.21
N GLY A 48 -5.58 -5.82 -2.41
CA GLY A 48 -4.99 -5.69 -3.73
C GLY A 48 -3.59 -6.29 -3.80
N THR A 49 -3.01 -6.23 -4.99
CA THR A 49 -1.63 -6.65 -5.25
C THR A 49 -0.87 -5.52 -5.93
N ILE A 50 0.38 -5.28 -5.52
CA ILE A 50 1.23 -4.30 -6.21
C ILE A 50 1.47 -4.75 -7.65
N SER A 51 1.11 -3.88 -8.60
CA SER A 51 1.33 -4.10 -10.02
C SER A 51 2.80 -3.99 -10.38
N GLU A 52 3.27 -4.84 -11.29
CA GLU A 52 4.61 -4.76 -11.91
C GLU A 52 4.84 -3.45 -12.67
N MET A 53 3.75 -2.73 -13.00
CA MET A 53 3.83 -1.42 -13.63
C MET A 53 4.26 -0.31 -12.66
N THR A 54 4.34 -0.58 -11.35
CA THR A 54 4.78 0.39 -10.35
C THR A 54 6.23 0.79 -10.56
N ARG A 55 6.46 2.09 -10.75
CA ARG A 55 7.82 2.67 -10.92
C ARG A 55 8.20 3.69 -9.85
N SER A 56 7.23 4.08 -9.01
CA SER A 56 7.41 5.09 -7.97
C SER A 56 7.55 4.43 -6.60
N THR A 57 8.28 5.11 -5.71
CA THR A 57 8.45 4.71 -4.31
C THR A 57 7.53 5.48 -3.36
N VAL A 58 6.66 6.33 -3.90
CA VAL A 58 5.72 7.18 -3.14
C VAL A 58 4.27 6.87 -3.51
N GLU A 59 4.04 6.51 -4.77
CA GLU A 59 2.74 6.12 -5.30
C GLU A 59 2.88 4.76 -5.98
N HIS A 60 2.05 3.83 -5.56
CA HIS A 60 2.03 2.47 -6.09
C HIS A 60 0.77 2.25 -6.91
N LEU A 61 0.93 1.44 -7.95
CA LEU A 61 -0.20 0.90 -8.70
C LEU A 61 -0.63 -0.37 -8.00
N VAL A 62 -1.85 -0.39 -7.49
CA VAL A 62 -2.44 -1.55 -6.83
C VAL A 62 -3.52 -2.12 -7.76
N VAL A 63 -3.45 -3.42 -8.04
CA VAL A 63 -4.52 -4.17 -8.70
C VAL A 63 -5.50 -4.58 -7.61
N ASP A 64 -6.71 -4.03 -7.64
CA ASP A 64 -7.78 -4.36 -6.70
C ASP A 64 -8.23 -5.81 -6.92
N GLU A 65 -8.34 -6.60 -5.85
CA GLU A 65 -8.67 -8.02 -5.96
C GLU A 65 -10.13 -8.26 -6.41
N GLU A 66 -11.06 -7.38 -6.04
CA GLU A 66 -12.50 -7.56 -6.29
C GLU A 66 -12.88 -7.12 -7.71
N THR A 67 -12.40 -5.96 -8.13
CA THR A 67 -12.74 -5.30 -9.39
C THR A 67 -11.74 -5.58 -10.50
N GLN A 68 -10.53 -6.06 -10.18
CA GLN A 68 -9.40 -6.24 -11.10
C GLN A 68 -8.94 -4.94 -11.77
N GLU A 69 -9.34 -3.78 -11.22
CA GLU A 69 -8.92 -2.47 -11.71
C GLU A 69 -7.57 -2.05 -11.12
N ILE A 70 -6.81 -1.25 -11.87
CA ILE A 70 -5.55 -0.68 -11.40
C ILE A 70 -5.83 0.70 -10.81
N VAL A 71 -5.49 0.87 -9.53
CA VAL A 71 -5.66 2.13 -8.81
C VAL A 71 -4.30 2.71 -8.37
N TYR A 72 -4.22 4.04 -8.37
CA TYR A 72 -3.05 4.77 -7.88
C TYR A 72 -3.23 5.05 -6.40
N VAL A 73 -2.29 4.59 -5.57
CA VAL A 73 -2.39 4.70 -4.11
C VAL A 73 -1.07 5.19 -3.52
N LEU A 74 -1.15 6.17 -2.63
CA LEU A 74 0.02 6.63 -1.88
C LEU A 74 0.49 5.56 -0.90
N VAL A 75 1.80 5.34 -0.81
CA VAL A 75 2.41 4.32 0.08
C VAL A 75 2.01 4.44 1.55
N GLN A 76 1.65 5.65 1.98
CA GLN A 76 1.19 5.91 3.34
C GLN A 76 -0.15 5.22 3.67
N TYR A 77 -0.95 4.93 2.64
CA TYR A 77 -2.25 4.27 2.68
C TYR A 77 -2.18 2.77 2.37
N ILE A 78 -0.98 2.19 2.28
CA ILE A 78 -0.76 0.78 1.95
C ILE A 78 -0.19 0.06 3.17
N ARG A 79 -0.62 -1.19 3.40
CA ARG A 79 -0.05 -2.12 4.37
C ARG A 79 0.17 -3.47 3.72
N ARG A 80 1.32 -4.09 3.93
CA ARG A 80 1.59 -5.47 3.50
C ARG A 80 0.67 -6.42 4.25
N ARG A 81 0.09 -7.38 3.54
CA ARG A 81 -0.65 -8.49 4.14
C ARG A 81 0.33 -9.50 4.73
N ALA A 82 -0.02 -10.08 5.87
CA ALA A 82 0.76 -11.19 6.40
C ALA A 82 0.64 -12.42 5.48
N GLU A 83 1.69 -13.23 5.41
CA GLU A 83 1.74 -14.39 4.50
C GLU A 83 0.79 -15.54 4.90
N TRP A 84 0.17 -15.45 6.08
CA TRP A 84 -0.78 -16.42 6.62
C TRP A 84 -2.26 -16.03 6.45
N ASP A 85 -2.53 -14.99 5.65
CA ASP A 85 -3.87 -14.44 5.35
C ASP A 85 -4.43 -14.86 3.98
#